data_AF-A0A3D9ALB0-F1
#
_entry.id   AF-A0A3D9ALB0-F1
#
_cell.length_a   1.000
_cell.length_b   1.000
_cell.length_c   1.000
_cell.angle_alpha   90.00
_cell.angle_beta   90.00
_cell.angle_gamma   90.00
#
_symmetry.space_group_name_H-M   'P 1'
#
loop_
_entity.id
_entity.type
_entity.pdbx_description
1 polymer ?
#
loop_
_entity_poly.entity_id
_entity_poly.type
_entity_poly.pdbx_seq_one_letter_code
_entity_poly.pdbx_strand_id
1 'polypeptide(L)'
;MQKIKQLELPLGLYESGNATVSQDNLAIYITPNPRDLHKASLFLLKEISEKLIRNDSAIHPHTLALNLIQTTASRKIFFDLDIDFTINDHQKAIEKFKADISDCINADCLIFIKTNGGLHCLINLPNIEKEFQKTWHQKVSQLTCNEYEVTMNGDNVLPIVGCIQEIDFSPYFLD
;
A
#
# COMPACT_ATOMS: atom_id res chain seq x y z
N MET A 1 -10.46 -4.73 15.99
CA MET A 1 -9.58 -5.91 16.08
C MET A 1 -10.28 -7.23 15.72
N GLN A 2 -11.58 -7.43 15.99
CA GLN A 2 -12.28 -8.68 15.60
C GLN A 2 -12.49 -8.86 14.08
N LYS A 3 -12.46 -7.80 13.26
CA LYS A 3 -12.68 -7.90 11.81
C LYS A 3 -11.63 -8.71 11.07
N ILE A 4 -10.35 -8.62 11.44
CA ILE A 4 -9.29 -9.42 10.79
C ILE A 4 -9.49 -10.91 11.13
N LYS A 5 -9.83 -11.22 12.40
CA LYS A 5 -10.18 -12.59 12.81
C LYS A 5 -11.37 -13.17 12.04
N GLN A 6 -12.34 -12.35 11.65
CA GLN A 6 -13.47 -12.78 10.83
C GLN A 6 -13.07 -13.17 9.40
N LEU A 7 -11.87 -12.79 8.96
CA LEU A 7 -11.32 -13.12 7.64
C LEU A 7 -10.35 -14.32 7.70
N GLU A 8 -10.12 -14.90 8.89
CA GLU A 8 -9.28 -16.08 9.04
C GLU A 8 -9.97 -17.30 8.42
N LEU A 9 -9.22 -18.03 7.59
CA LEU A 9 -9.62 -19.29 7.01
C LEU A 9 -8.61 -20.37 7.40
N PRO A 10 -9.02 -21.64 7.54
CA PRO A 10 -8.09 -22.75 7.63
C PRO A 10 -7.10 -22.77 6.46
N LEU A 11 -5.89 -23.25 6.73
CA LEU A 11 -4.85 -23.39 5.70
C LEU A 11 -5.35 -24.25 4.54
N GLY A 12 -5.03 -23.83 3.31
CA GLY A 12 -5.44 -24.50 2.08
C GLY A 12 -6.85 -24.17 1.59
N LEU A 13 -7.60 -23.28 2.27
CA LEU A 13 -8.95 -22.86 1.85
C LEU A 13 -9.00 -21.46 1.23
N TYR A 14 -7.85 -20.86 0.95
CA TYR A 14 -7.81 -19.61 0.19
C TYR A 14 -8.01 -19.90 -1.28
N GLU A 15 -8.98 -19.24 -1.91
CA GLU A 15 -9.31 -19.42 -3.32
C GLU A 15 -9.50 -18.08 -4.02
N SER A 16 -9.06 -17.99 -5.28
CA SER A 16 -9.30 -16.86 -6.17
C SER A 16 -9.60 -17.38 -7.57
N GLY A 17 -10.76 -17.04 -8.12
CA GLY A 17 -11.17 -17.51 -9.45
C GLY A 17 -11.20 -19.03 -9.61
N ASN A 18 -11.64 -19.76 -8.57
CA ASN A 18 -11.63 -21.23 -8.47
C ASN A 18 -10.24 -21.88 -8.46
N ALA A 19 -9.17 -21.09 -8.30
CA ALA A 19 -7.83 -21.61 -8.06
C ALA A 19 -7.49 -21.49 -6.58
N THR A 20 -6.90 -22.53 -6.01
CA THR A 20 -6.32 -22.48 -4.68
C THR A 20 -5.18 -21.47 -4.66
N VAL A 21 -5.20 -20.56 -3.70
CA VAL A 21 -4.17 -19.56 -3.46
C VAL A 21 -3.24 -20.11 -2.39
N SER A 22 -1.93 -20.15 -2.69
CA SER A 22 -0.94 -20.50 -1.67
C SER A 22 -0.97 -19.46 -0.56
N GLN A 23 -0.84 -19.92 0.69
CA GLN A 23 -0.66 -19.02 1.83
C GLN A 23 0.56 -18.11 1.64
N ASP A 24 1.55 -18.60 0.92
CA ASP A 24 2.80 -17.90 0.58
C ASP A 24 2.55 -16.67 -0.29
N ASN A 25 1.37 -16.54 -0.89
CA ASN A 25 0.99 -15.40 -1.72
C ASN A 25 0.07 -14.43 -0.96
N LEU A 26 -0.20 -14.67 0.33
CA LEU A 26 -1.09 -13.84 1.12
C LEU A 26 -0.33 -12.73 1.83
N ALA A 27 -0.93 -11.56 1.80
CA ALA A 27 -0.52 -10.40 2.56
C ALA A 27 -1.76 -9.59 2.93
N ILE A 28 -1.73 -8.95 4.10
CA ILE A 28 -2.83 -8.10 4.56
C ILE A 28 -2.38 -6.65 4.49
N TYR A 29 -3.13 -5.85 3.74
CA TYR A 29 -2.88 -4.43 3.56
C TYR A 29 -3.97 -3.57 4.19
N ILE A 30 -3.61 -2.36 4.60
CA ILE A 30 -4.53 -1.35 5.13
C ILE A 30 -4.26 0.01 4.52
N THR A 31 -5.32 0.76 4.24
CA THR A 31 -5.19 2.19 3.91
C THR A 31 -4.90 2.99 5.19
N PRO A 32 -3.79 3.73 5.28
CA PRO A 32 -3.44 4.51 6.46
C PRO A 32 -4.23 5.82 6.55
N ASN A 33 -4.85 6.24 5.45
CA ASN A 33 -5.61 7.49 5.36
C ASN A 33 -7.08 7.32 5.83
N PRO A 34 -7.68 8.37 6.43
CA PRO A 34 -9.07 8.33 6.88
C PRO A 34 -10.04 8.23 5.70
N ARG A 35 -10.85 7.17 5.71
CA ARG A 35 -11.84 6.87 4.67
C ARG A 35 -12.99 7.87 4.66
N ASP A 36 -13.59 8.06 3.49
CA ASP A 36 -14.81 8.85 3.31
C ASP A 36 -15.94 7.97 2.75
N LEU A 37 -16.81 7.48 3.63
CA LEU A 37 -17.89 6.58 3.24
C LEU A 37 -18.96 7.28 2.41
N HIS A 38 -19.18 8.59 2.61
CA HIS A 38 -20.15 9.34 1.83
C HIS A 38 -19.66 9.49 0.39
N LYS A 39 -18.40 9.92 0.22
CA LYS A 39 -17.76 10.03 -1.10
C LYS A 39 -17.64 8.66 -1.78
N ALA A 40 -17.27 7.61 -1.05
CA ALA A 40 -17.22 6.25 -1.57
C ALA A 40 -18.61 5.79 -2.07
N SER A 41 -19.68 6.13 -1.36
CA SER A 41 -21.06 5.80 -1.76
C SER A 41 -21.47 6.51 -3.04
N LEU A 42 -21.10 7.78 -3.20
CA LEU A 42 -21.36 8.53 -4.43
C LEU A 42 -20.60 7.95 -5.62
N PHE A 43 -19.33 7.55 -5.43
CA PHE A 43 -18.54 6.89 -6.47
C PHE A 43 -19.10 5.51 -6.82
N LEU A 44 -19.58 4.76 -5.83
CA LEU A 44 -20.23 3.47 -6.06
C LEU A 44 -21.48 3.62 -6.92
N LEU A 45 -22.34 4.59 -6.62
CA LEU A 45 -23.53 4.88 -7.42
C LEU A 45 -23.16 5.19 -8.87
N LYS A 46 -22.12 6.02 -9.08
CA LYS A 46 -21.63 6.38 -10.41
C LYS A 46 -21.13 5.15 -11.16
N GLU A 47 -20.23 4.36 -10.58
CA GLU A 47 -19.62 3.21 -11.25
C GLU A 47 -20.61 2.10 -11.57
N ILE A 48 -21.55 1.81 -10.67
CA ILE A 48 -22.63 0.85 -10.95
C ILE A 48 -23.46 1.35 -12.13
N SER A 49 -23.86 2.63 -12.11
CA SER A 49 -24.68 3.20 -13.19
C SER A 49 -23.96 3.12 -14.54
N GLU A 50 -22.68 3.50 -14.59
CA GLU A 50 -21.88 3.44 -15.82
C GLU A 50 -21.74 2.00 -16.37
N LYS A 51 -21.48 1.03 -15.49
CA LYS A 51 -21.33 -0.37 -15.89
C LYS A 51 -22.66 -0.98 -16.36
N LEU A 52 -23.78 -0.65 -15.72
CA LEU A 52 -25.11 -1.06 -16.15
C LEU A 52 -25.49 -0.47 -17.51
N ILE A 53 -25.22 0.82 -17.75
CA ILE A 53 -25.46 1.47 -19.06
C ILE A 53 -24.68 0.76 -20.17
N ARG A 54 -23.48 0.24 -19.86
CA ARG A 54 -22.64 -0.52 -20.80
C ARG A 54 -23.05 -2.00 -20.95
N ASN A 55 -24.10 -2.45 -20.27
CA ASN A 55 -24.51 -3.86 -20.19
C ASN A 55 -23.37 -4.79 -19.73
N ASP A 56 -22.49 -4.31 -18.84
CA ASP A 56 -21.47 -5.14 -18.20
C ASP A 56 -22.16 -6.11 -17.22
N SER A 57 -22.20 -7.40 -17.57
CA SER A 57 -22.80 -8.45 -16.75
C SER A 57 -21.86 -9.00 -15.67
N ALA A 58 -20.59 -8.59 -15.67
CA ALA A 58 -19.58 -9.06 -14.72
C ALA A 58 -19.48 -8.17 -13.46
N ILE A 59 -20.41 -7.23 -13.27
CA ILE A 59 -20.42 -6.36 -12.09
C ILE A 59 -20.62 -7.21 -10.83
N HIS A 60 -19.72 -7.04 -9.86
CA HIS A 60 -19.89 -7.56 -8.51
C HIS A 60 -20.00 -6.39 -7.52
N PRO A 61 -21.23 -5.86 -7.26
CA PRO A 61 -21.42 -4.60 -6.53
C PRO A 61 -20.82 -4.62 -5.11
N HIS A 62 -20.82 -5.78 -4.47
CA HIS A 62 -20.23 -5.96 -3.15
C HIS A 62 -18.71 -5.74 -3.16
N THR A 63 -17.99 -6.35 -4.10
CA THR A 63 -16.54 -6.20 -4.24
C THR A 63 -16.18 -4.76 -4.60
N LEU A 64 -16.98 -4.16 -5.49
CA LEU A 64 -16.82 -2.76 -5.88
C LEU A 64 -16.98 -1.81 -4.68
N ALA A 65 -18.01 -2.03 -3.86
CA ALA A 65 -18.24 -1.25 -2.66
C ALA A 65 -17.07 -1.37 -1.66
N LEU A 66 -16.57 -2.59 -1.43
CA LEU A 66 -15.43 -2.82 -0.55
C LEU A 66 -14.17 -2.10 -1.05
N ASN A 67 -13.88 -2.19 -2.35
CA ASN A 67 -12.73 -1.52 -2.96
C ASN A 67 -12.82 0.00 -2.81
N LEU A 68 -13.97 0.59 -3.12
CA LEU A 68 -14.18 2.04 -3.01
C LEU A 68 -14.10 2.53 -1.56
N ILE A 69 -14.64 1.77 -0.60
CA ILE A 69 -14.51 2.09 0.82
C ILE A 69 -13.04 2.11 1.25
N GLN A 70 -12.24 1.17 0.74
CA GLN A 70 -10.83 1.07 1.07
C GLN A 70 -10.01 2.22 0.46
N THR A 71 -10.20 2.49 -0.83
CA THR A 71 -9.36 3.43 -1.59
C THR A 71 -9.82 4.90 -1.51
N THR A 72 -11.08 5.16 -1.14
CA THR A 72 -11.61 6.53 -1.07
C THR A 72 -11.26 7.20 0.26
N ALA A 73 -10.21 8.03 0.23
CA ALA A 73 -9.83 8.86 1.37
C ALA A 73 -10.55 10.23 1.39
N SER A 74 -10.84 10.70 2.61
CA SER A 74 -11.34 12.07 2.86
C SER A 74 -10.22 13.11 2.70
N ARG A 75 -9.04 12.80 3.24
CA ARG A 75 -7.82 13.60 3.16
C ARG A 75 -6.60 12.68 3.09
N LYS A 76 -5.55 13.13 2.41
CA LYS A 76 -4.25 12.46 2.40
C LYS A 76 -3.40 13.02 3.55
N ILE A 77 -3.22 12.23 4.59
CA ILE A 77 -2.31 12.50 5.71
C ILE A 77 -0.98 11.81 5.43
N PHE A 78 -1.07 10.58 4.95
CA PHE A 78 0.07 9.77 4.62
C PHE A 78 0.14 9.52 3.11
N PHE A 79 1.36 9.46 2.60
CA PHE A 79 1.66 8.99 1.26
C PHE A 79 2.56 7.77 1.37
N ASP A 80 2.17 6.67 0.74
CA ASP A 80 2.94 5.43 0.78
C ASP A 80 3.82 5.33 -0.48
N LEU A 81 5.09 5.02 -0.28
CA LEU A 81 6.00 4.60 -1.33
C LEU A 81 6.21 3.10 -1.21
N ASP A 82 6.10 2.39 -2.32
CA ASP A 82 6.47 0.98 -2.42
C ASP A 82 7.88 0.88 -3.03
N ILE A 83 8.78 0.18 -2.35
CA ILE A 83 10.19 0.04 -2.73
C ILE A 83 10.52 -1.44 -2.86
N ASP A 84 10.64 -1.90 -4.11
CA ASP A 84 11.00 -3.27 -4.43
C ASP A 84 12.52 -3.41 -4.50
N PHE A 85 13.08 -4.41 -3.80
CA PHE A 85 14.52 -4.66 -3.87
C PHE A 85 14.87 -5.47 -5.11
N THR A 86 15.89 -5.01 -5.83
CA THR A 86 16.39 -5.67 -7.04
C THR A 86 17.65 -6.50 -6.78
N ILE A 87 18.20 -6.42 -5.56
CA ILE A 87 19.39 -7.15 -5.12
C ILE A 87 19.08 -8.03 -3.91
N ASN A 88 19.83 -9.12 -3.77
CA ASN A 88 19.67 -10.05 -2.64
C ASN A 88 20.17 -9.48 -1.29
N ASP A 89 21.09 -8.51 -1.32
CA ASP A 89 21.55 -7.84 -0.11
C ASP A 89 20.56 -6.73 0.28
N HIS A 90 19.50 -7.16 0.98
CA HIS A 90 18.42 -6.27 1.42
C HIS A 90 18.91 -5.17 2.36
N GLN A 91 19.90 -5.43 3.21
CA GLN A 91 20.43 -4.43 4.14
C GLN A 91 21.10 -3.30 3.36
N LYS A 92 21.90 -3.64 2.35
CA LYS A 92 22.49 -2.65 1.43
C LYS A 92 21.42 -1.83 0.71
N ALA A 93 20.34 -2.46 0.23
CA ALA A 93 19.24 -1.74 -0.44
C ALA A 93 18.54 -0.74 0.50
N ILE A 94 18.27 -1.15 1.74
CA ILE A 94 17.66 -0.29 2.78
C ILE A 94 18.56 0.92 3.08
N GLU A 95 19.84 0.70 3.35
CA GLU A 95 20.79 1.77 3.66
C GLU A 95 20.94 2.74 2.50
N LYS A 96 21.00 2.22 1.27
CA LYS A 96 21.05 3.03 0.06
C LYS A 96 19.81 3.90 -0.09
N PHE A 97 18.61 3.33 0.06
CA PHE A 97 17.37 4.09 -0.03
C PHE A 97 17.26 5.15 1.07
N LYS A 98 17.58 4.81 2.33
CA LYS A 98 17.59 5.76 3.45
C LYS A 98 18.54 6.93 3.20
N ALA A 99 19.71 6.68 2.62
CA ALA A 99 20.65 7.73 2.23
C ALA A 99 20.05 8.61 1.11
N ASP A 100 19.55 8.00 0.04
CA ASP A 100 19.04 8.72 -1.13
C ASP A 100 17.80 9.59 -0.83
N ILE A 101 16.87 9.07 -0.03
CA ILE A 101 15.65 9.81 0.33
C ILE A 101 15.94 10.99 1.26
N SER A 102 17.02 10.94 2.04
CA SER A 102 17.40 12.03 2.95
C SER A 102 17.76 13.33 2.23
N ASP A 103 18.20 13.27 0.96
CA ASP A 103 18.46 14.44 0.12
C ASP A 103 17.17 15.01 -0.54
N CYS A 104 16.06 14.28 -0.40
CA CYS A 104 14.79 14.59 -1.04
C CYS A 104 13.78 15.23 -0.07
N ILE A 105 13.81 14.82 1.20
CA ILE A 105 12.81 15.17 2.21
C ILE A 105 13.38 14.99 3.63
N ASN A 106 12.83 15.71 4.61
CA ASN A 106 13.27 15.61 6.01
C ASN A 106 12.94 14.25 6.63
N ALA A 107 13.88 13.69 7.41
CA ALA A 107 13.77 12.34 7.98
C ALA A 107 12.57 12.18 8.95
N ASP A 108 12.23 13.23 9.71
CA ASP A 108 11.17 13.20 10.74
C ASP A 108 9.75 12.96 10.20
N CYS A 109 9.56 12.97 8.88
CA CYS A 109 8.29 12.64 8.25
C CYS A 109 8.23 11.21 7.71
N LEU A 110 9.30 10.42 7.83
CA LEU A 110 9.42 9.09 7.22
C LEU A 110 9.22 7.98 8.26
N ILE A 111 8.43 6.98 7.88
CA ILE A 111 8.28 5.73 8.64
C ILE A 111 8.53 4.58 7.68
N PHE A 112 9.44 3.68 8.05
CA PHE A 112 9.88 2.59 7.21
C PHE A 112 9.32 1.25 7.69
N ILE A 113 8.82 0.42 6.77
CA ILE A 113 8.30 -0.91 7.06
C ILE A 113 8.96 -1.92 6.13
N LYS A 114 9.77 -2.82 6.67
CA LYS A 114 10.34 -3.91 5.90
C LYS A 114 9.24 -4.90 5.52
N THR A 115 9.16 -5.23 4.23
CA THR A 115 8.35 -6.34 3.70
C THR A 115 9.24 -7.51 3.31
N ASN A 116 8.72 -8.62 2.78
CA ASN A 116 9.60 -9.73 2.40
C ASN A 116 10.59 -9.31 1.29
N GLY A 117 10.05 -8.89 0.14
CA GLY A 117 10.83 -8.49 -1.05
C GLY A 117 11.30 -7.04 -1.10
N GLY A 118 10.91 -6.19 -0.14
CA GLY A 118 11.12 -4.76 -0.27
C GLY A 118 10.98 -3.97 1.03
N LEU A 119 10.49 -2.74 0.90
CA LEU A 119 10.28 -1.76 1.94
C LEU A 119 9.10 -0.86 1.55
N HIS A 120 8.21 -0.58 2.48
CA HIS A 120 7.32 0.58 2.35
C HIS A 120 7.90 1.77 3.10
N CYS A 121 7.81 2.95 2.50
CA CYS A 121 8.14 4.21 3.14
C CYS A 121 6.90 5.09 3.22
N LEU A 122 6.34 5.19 4.42
CA LEU A 122 5.18 6.00 4.72
C LEU A 122 5.62 7.43 5.07
N ILE A 123 5.24 8.39 4.22
CA ILE A 123 5.52 9.81 4.41
C ILE A 123 4.35 10.48 5.10
N ASN A 124 4.58 11.10 6.25
CA ASN A 124 3.62 11.94 6.95
C ASN A 124 3.62 13.36 6.36
N LEU A 125 2.67 13.65 5.47
CA LEU A 125 2.60 14.89 4.68
C LEU A 125 2.57 16.17 5.55
N PRO A 126 1.80 16.25 6.66
CA PRO A 126 1.86 17.36 7.60
C PRO A 126 3.25 17.66 8.19
N ASN A 127 4.12 16.66 8.30
CA ASN A 127 5.45 16.80 8.91
C ASN A 127 6.54 17.17 7.89
N ILE A 128 6.18 17.37 6.62
CA ILE A 128 7.14 17.81 5.59
C ILE A 128 7.50 19.27 5.82
N GLU A 129 8.78 19.54 5.99
CA GLU A 129 9.29 20.90 6.15
C GLU A 129 9.07 21.74 4.89
N LYS A 130 8.86 23.04 5.08
CA LYS A 130 8.43 23.99 4.02
C LYS A 130 9.34 23.99 2.80
N GLU A 131 10.64 23.76 2.98
CA GLU A 131 11.63 23.73 1.90
C GLU A 131 11.48 22.53 0.96
N PHE A 132 10.99 21.40 1.46
CA PHE A 132 10.78 20.19 0.67
C PHE A 132 9.39 20.11 0.03
N GLN A 133 8.37 20.79 0.59
CA GLN A 133 6.96 20.66 0.21
C GLN A 133 6.68 20.75 -1.31
N LYS A 134 7.43 21.58 -2.04
CA LYS A 134 7.24 21.77 -3.49
C LYS A 134 7.98 20.76 -4.36
N THR A 135 9.03 20.11 -3.84
CA THR A 135 10.00 19.36 -4.65
C THR A 135 10.10 17.89 -4.27
N TRP A 136 9.73 17.49 -3.05
CA TRP A 136 9.91 16.13 -2.54
C TRP A 136 9.33 15.08 -3.50
N HIS A 137 8.11 15.28 -3.99
CA HIS A 137 7.42 14.29 -4.82
C HIS A 137 8.16 14.03 -6.13
N GLN A 138 8.66 15.09 -6.78
CA GLN A 138 9.41 14.95 -8.02
C GLN A 138 10.76 14.27 -7.77
N LYS A 139 11.47 14.68 -6.72
CA LYS A 139 12.78 14.09 -6.38
C LYS A 139 12.65 12.61 -6.04
N VAL A 140 11.69 12.26 -5.18
CA VAL A 140 11.43 10.87 -4.77
C VAL A 140 11.06 9.99 -5.95
N SER A 141 10.25 10.49 -6.90
CA SER A 141 9.86 9.72 -8.10
C SER A 141 11.03 9.34 -9.02
N GLN A 142 12.23 9.90 -8.78
CA GLN A 142 13.42 9.69 -9.59
C GLN A 142 14.46 8.80 -8.90
N LEU A 143 14.17 8.26 -7.70
CA LEU A 143 15.16 7.55 -6.89
C LEU A 143 15.50 6.13 -7.36
N THR A 144 14.76 5.54 -8.30
CA THR A 144 15.03 4.18 -8.81
C THR A 144 16.48 3.99 -9.25
N CYS A 145 17.10 2.92 -8.79
CA CYS A 145 18.51 2.60 -9.04
C CYS A 145 18.74 1.08 -9.16
N ASN A 146 20.00 0.65 -9.13
CA ASN A 146 20.35 -0.77 -9.28
C ASN A 146 20.00 -1.61 -8.06
N GLU A 147 19.86 -0.99 -6.89
CA GLU A 147 19.55 -1.66 -5.61
C GLU A 147 18.05 -1.76 -5.31
N TYR A 148 17.24 -0.86 -5.87
CA TYR A 148 15.80 -0.82 -5.64
C TYR A 148 15.02 -0.06 -6.72
N GLU A 149 13.73 -0.34 -6.84
CA GLU A 149 12.76 0.38 -7.66
C GLU A 149 11.73 1.10 -6.78
N VAL A 150 11.40 2.36 -7.10
CA VAL A 150 10.38 3.13 -6.37
C VAL A 150 9.10 3.22 -7.18
N THR A 151 8.00 2.74 -6.59
CA THR A 151 6.65 2.85 -7.14
C THR A 151 5.80 3.82 -6.33
N MET A 152 5.35 4.90 -6.97
CA MET A 152 4.47 5.92 -6.36
C MET A 152 3.00 5.82 -6.77
N ASN A 153 2.66 4.90 -7.68
CA ASN A 153 1.32 4.77 -8.26
C ASN A 153 0.40 3.82 -7.48
N GLY A 154 0.86 3.29 -6.35
CA GLY A 154 0.11 2.30 -5.56
C GLY A 154 -1.20 2.87 -4.99
N ASP A 155 -2.09 1.96 -4.58
CA ASP A 155 -3.37 2.27 -3.93
C ASP A 155 -3.24 2.99 -2.57
N ASN A 156 -2.01 3.39 -2.20
CA ASN A 156 -1.61 3.96 -0.92
C ASN A 156 -2.08 3.07 0.22
N VAL A 157 -1.85 1.77 0.06
CA VAL A 157 -2.13 0.73 1.05
C VAL A 157 -0.81 0.20 1.58
N LEU A 158 -0.78 -0.06 2.87
CA LEU A 158 0.43 -0.40 3.59
C LEU A 158 0.27 -1.78 4.23
N PRO A 159 1.29 -2.64 4.17
CA PRO A 159 1.26 -3.95 4.80
C PRO A 159 1.07 -3.81 6.31
N ILE A 160 0.18 -4.62 6.89
CA ILE A 160 -0.04 -4.60 8.33
C ILE A 160 1.14 -5.29 9.02
N VAL A 161 1.88 -4.52 9.82
CA VAL A 161 2.97 -5.01 10.66
C VAL A 161 2.48 -6.12 11.59
N GLY A 162 3.23 -7.22 11.65
CA GLY A 162 2.92 -8.41 12.45
C GLY A 162 1.85 -9.34 11.86
N CYS A 163 1.31 -9.05 10.68
CA CYS A 163 0.54 -10.01 9.90
C CYS A 163 1.48 -10.83 8.99
N ILE A 164 1.02 -11.99 8.53
CA ILE A 164 1.79 -12.81 7.60
C ILE A 164 1.92 -12.08 6.25
N GLN A 165 3.13 -12.15 5.67
CA GLN A 165 3.40 -11.82 4.29
C GLN A 165 4.34 -12.90 3.77
N GLU A 166 3.84 -13.80 2.93
CA GLU A 166 4.56 -14.99 2.46
C GLU A 166 4.97 -15.98 3.58
N ILE A 167 5.85 -16.94 3.28
CA ILE A 167 6.34 -17.93 4.25
C ILE A 167 7.29 -17.26 5.24
N ASP A 168 7.04 -17.46 6.54
CA ASP A 168 7.94 -17.12 7.64
C ASP A 168 8.38 -15.65 7.72
N PHE A 169 7.64 -14.76 7.07
CA PHE A 169 7.90 -13.33 7.13
C PHE A 169 6.67 -12.57 7.65
N SER A 170 6.94 -11.59 8.50
CA SER A 170 5.94 -10.65 9.01
C SER A 170 6.52 -9.25 8.88
N PRO A 171 5.80 -8.30 8.24
CA PRO A 171 6.28 -6.95 8.10
C PRO A 171 6.57 -6.33 9.47
N TYR A 172 7.61 -5.52 9.55
CA TYR A 172 8.02 -4.87 10.78
C TYR A 172 8.54 -3.46 10.52
N PHE A 173 8.38 -2.58 11.50
CA PHE A 173 8.95 -1.23 11.44
C PHE A 173 10.47 -1.31 11.50
N LEU A 174 11.14 -0.55 10.64
CA LEU A 174 12.58 -0.33 10.75
C LEU A 174 12.83 0.87 11.65
N ASP A 175 13.72 0.71 12.62
CA ASP A 175 14.27 1.79 13.42
C ASP A 175 15.16 2.73 12.58
#